data_AF-A0A954ILI7-F1
#
_entry.id   AF-A0A954ILI7-F1
#
_cell.length_a   1.000
_cell.length_b   1.000
_cell.length_c   1.000
_cell.angle_alpha   90.00
_cell.angle_beta   90.00
_cell.angle_gamma   90.00
#
_symmetry.space_group_name_H-M   'P 1'
#
loop_
_entity.id
_entity.type
_entity.pdbx_description
1 polymer ?
#
loop_
_entity_poly.entity_id
_entity_poly.type
_entity_poly.pdbx_seq_one_letter_code
_entity_poly.pdbx_strand_id
1 'polypeptide(L)'
;MTLTRCFLDWNTPALPAAADYLIQRFSEAGTLDLSRVVLVLPGRRAARRLIEVLVQKAGQQYPDWIPPRTLTFEKLPELLYRQKFRLADDLTQLLVWRQALYAIPPAELKAALPHLPDRDSISAWMALCQTLRRQHNELAADEMEFDQVADALVKD
;
A
#
# COMPACT_ATOMS: atom_id res chain seq x y z
N MET A 1 -15.59 16.36 7.45
CA MET A 1 -16.02 15.00 7.07
C MET A 1 -16.28 14.23 8.36
N THR A 2 -17.49 13.71 8.56
CA THR A 2 -17.83 12.97 9.78
C THR A 2 -17.52 11.49 9.56
N LEU A 3 -16.71 10.90 10.43
CA LEU A 3 -16.37 9.48 10.36
C LEU A 3 -17.44 8.66 11.09
N THR A 4 -18.15 7.80 10.36
CA THR A 4 -19.13 6.88 10.94
C THR A 4 -18.49 5.51 11.13
N ARG A 5 -18.46 5.02 12.38
CA ARG A 5 -18.00 3.67 12.70
C ARG A 5 -19.20 2.73 12.75
N CYS A 6 -19.17 1.69 11.93
CA CYS A 6 -20.11 0.59 12.01
C CYS A 6 -19.34 -0.65 12.48
N PHE A 7 -19.80 -1.25 13.58
CA PHE A 7 -19.25 -2.50 14.09
C PHE A 7 -20.14 -3.64 13.64
N LEU A 8 -19.54 -4.61 12.95
CA LEU A 8 -20.22 -5.82 12.53
C LEU A 8 -20.26 -6.81 13.70
N ASP A 9 -21.30 -7.64 13.74
CA ASP A 9 -21.42 -8.70 14.74
C ASP A 9 -20.29 -9.74 14.59
N TRP A 10 -19.73 -10.20 15.72
CA TRP A 10 -18.68 -11.21 15.80
C TRP A 10 -19.23 -12.64 15.86
N ASN A 11 -20.55 -12.81 16.02
CA ASN A 11 -21.20 -14.12 16.03
C ASN A 11 -21.26 -14.78 14.65
N THR A 12 -20.93 -14.04 13.58
CA THR A 12 -20.90 -14.57 12.21
C THR A 12 -19.56 -14.26 11.54
N PRO A 13 -19.15 -15.01 10.50
CA PRO A 13 -17.93 -14.71 9.79
C PRO A 13 -17.95 -13.28 9.21
N ALA A 14 -16.83 -12.57 9.33
CA ALA A 14 -16.76 -11.13 9.05
C ALA A 14 -17.17 -10.75 7.61
N LEU A 15 -16.83 -11.56 6.61
CA LEU A 15 -17.13 -11.24 5.21
C LEU A 15 -18.64 -11.35 4.88
N PRO A 16 -19.35 -12.43 5.27
CA PRO A 16 -20.81 -12.47 5.25
C PRO A 16 -21.48 -11.26 5.91
N ALA A 17 -21.06 -10.88 7.11
CA ALA A 17 -21.64 -9.74 7.83
C ALA A 17 -21.39 -8.41 7.10
N ALA A 18 -20.18 -8.23 6.57
CA ALA A 18 -19.84 -7.04 5.78
C ALA A 18 -20.67 -6.96 4.49
N ALA A 19 -20.91 -8.09 3.82
CA ALA A 19 -21.74 -8.15 2.63
C ALA A 19 -23.20 -7.77 2.94
N ASP A 20 -23.77 -8.27 4.04
CA ASP A 20 -25.13 -7.92 4.47
C ASP A 20 -25.25 -6.42 4.76
N TYR A 21 -24.27 -5.87 5.47
CA TYR A 21 -24.20 -4.43 5.74
C TYR A 21 -24.18 -3.61 4.44
N LEU A 22 -23.33 -3.98 3.47
CA LEU A 22 -23.24 -3.27 2.20
C LEU A 22 -24.54 -3.32 1.41
N ILE A 23 -25.16 -4.51 1.32
CA ILE A 23 -26.44 -4.67 0.62
C ILE A 23 -27.51 -3.83 1.31
N GLN A 24 -27.66 -3.92 2.63
CA GLN A 24 -28.65 -3.16 3.38
C GLN A 24 -28.43 -1.64 3.29
N ARG A 25 -27.18 -1.19 3.26
CA ARG A 25 -26.82 0.23 3.30
C ARG A 25 -27.01 0.94 1.96
N PHE A 26 -26.80 0.22 0.86
CA PHE A 26 -26.69 0.77 -0.48
C PHE A 26 -27.73 0.23 -1.47
N SER A 27 -28.58 -0.72 -1.06
CA SER A 27 -29.74 -1.07 -1.89
C SER A 27 -30.79 0.03 -1.82
N GLU A 28 -31.35 0.38 -2.98
CA GLU A 28 -32.40 1.38 -3.10
C GLU A 28 -33.35 0.99 -4.24
N ALA A 29 -34.66 1.04 -3.98
CA ALA A 29 -35.70 0.81 -4.99
C ALA A 29 -35.51 -0.46 -5.85
N GLY A 30 -35.00 -1.54 -5.26
CA GLY A 30 -34.77 -2.81 -5.98
C GLY A 30 -33.48 -2.84 -6.81
N THR A 31 -32.60 -1.86 -6.65
CA THR A 31 -31.27 -1.80 -7.26
C THR A 31 -30.18 -1.84 -6.19
N LEU A 32 -28.97 -2.24 -6.60
CA LEU A 32 -27.77 -2.21 -5.76
C LEU A 32 -26.60 -1.68 -6.59
N ASP A 33 -26.30 -0.38 -6.44
CA ASP A 33 -25.16 0.26 -7.09
C ASP A 33 -24.04 0.54 -6.08
N LEU A 34 -22.98 -0.25 -6.14
CA LEU A 34 -21.78 -0.07 -5.31
C LEU A 34 -20.65 0.62 -6.06
N SER A 35 -20.85 1.15 -7.27
CA SER A 35 -19.79 1.79 -8.08
C SER A 35 -19.07 2.94 -7.38
N ARG A 36 -19.78 3.63 -6.48
CA ARG A 36 -19.25 4.74 -5.66
C ARG A 36 -18.67 4.28 -4.32
N VAL A 37 -18.69 2.99 -4.05
CA VAL A 37 -18.17 2.38 -2.82
C VAL A 37 -16.75 1.88 -3.07
N VAL A 38 -15.86 2.29 -2.17
CA VAL A 38 -14.47 1.84 -2.14
C VAL A 38 -14.26 0.95 -0.93
N LEU A 39 -13.89 -0.31 -1.17
CA LEU A 39 -13.59 -1.29 -0.13
C LEU A 39 -12.08 -1.43 0.03
N VAL A 40 -11.59 -1.09 1.22
CA VAL A 40 -10.17 -1.23 1.60
C VAL A 40 -10.02 -2.48 2.45
N LEU A 41 -9.22 -3.44 1.98
CA LEU A 41 -9.12 -4.76 2.58
C LEU A 41 -7.66 -5.16 2.82
N PRO A 42 -7.36 -6.09 3.76
CA PRO A 42 -5.98 -6.47 4.09
C PRO A 42 -5.19 -7.08 2.92
N GLY A 43 -5.88 -7.60 1.90
CA GLY A 43 -5.22 -8.20 0.75
C GLY A 43 -6.18 -8.61 -0.36
N ARG A 44 -5.62 -8.94 -1.52
CA ARG A 44 -6.37 -9.34 -2.73
C ARG A 44 -7.28 -10.55 -2.52
N ARG A 45 -6.88 -11.51 -1.67
CA ARG A 45 -7.70 -12.70 -1.36
C ARG A 45 -8.96 -12.33 -0.57
N ALA A 46 -8.87 -11.42 0.39
CA ALA A 46 -10.03 -10.94 1.14
C ALA A 46 -11.00 -10.17 0.23
N ALA A 47 -10.47 -9.32 -0.66
CA ALA A 47 -11.26 -8.63 -1.68
C ALA A 47 -12.02 -9.59 -2.59
N ARG A 48 -11.31 -10.56 -3.18
CA ARG A 48 -11.94 -11.58 -4.01
C ARG A 48 -13.03 -12.33 -3.26
N ARG A 49 -12.75 -12.77 -2.02
CA ARG A 49 -13.72 -13.54 -1.24
C ARG A 49 -14.96 -12.72 -0.88
N LEU A 50 -14.80 -11.44 -0.53
CA LEU A 50 -15.96 -10.58 -0.25
C LEU A 50 -16.82 -10.36 -1.50
N ILE A 51 -16.20 -10.17 -2.67
CA ILE A 51 -16.93 -10.06 -3.94
C ILE A 51 -17.70 -11.35 -4.24
N GLU A 52 -17.10 -12.53 -4.04
CA GLU A 52 -17.80 -13.83 -4.20
C GLU A 52 -19.03 -13.91 -3.28
N VAL A 53 -18.90 -13.50 -2.02
CA VAL A 53 -20.02 -13.47 -1.07
C VAL A 53 -21.10 -12.48 -1.51
N LEU A 54 -20.72 -11.29 -2.00
CA LEU A 54 -21.66 -10.31 -2.56
C LEU A 54 -22.39 -10.87 -3.77
N VAL A 55 -21.71 -11.55 -4.70
CA VAL A 55 -22.36 -12.22 -5.86
C VAL A 55 -23.38 -13.24 -5.39
N GLN A 56 -23.02 -14.08 -4.40
CA GLN A 56 -23.91 -15.12 -3.88
C GLN A 56 -25.16 -14.55 -3.20
N LYS A 57 -25.00 -13.45 -2.44
CA LYS A 57 -26.09 -12.83 -1.67
C LYS A 57 -26.93 -11.86 -2.51
N ALA A 58 -26.28 -10.97 -3.25
CA ALA A 58 -26.95 -9.94 -4.03
C ALA A 58 -27.47 -10.47 -5.37
N GLY A 59 -26.75 -11.39 -6.01
CA GLY A 59 -27.07 -11.82 -7.39
C GLY A 59 -28.45 -12.47 -7.55
N GLN A 60 -29.04 -13.01 -6.48
CA GLN A 60 -30.41 -13.54 -6.51
C GLN A 60 -31.48 -12.44 -6.45
N GLN A 61 -31.20 -11.34 -5.74
CA GLN A 61 -32.17 -10.27 -5.47
C GLN A 61 -31.98 -9.06 -6.39
N TYR A 62 -30.75 -8.82 -6.85
CA TYR A 62 -30.31 -7.68 -7.63
C TYR A 62 -29.49 -8.18 -8.84
N PRO A 63 -30.15 -8.65 -9.91
CA PRO A 63 -29.45 -9.25 -11.06
C PRO A 63 -28.50 -8.28 -11.76
N ASP A 64 -28.83 -6.99 -11.78
CA ASP A 64 -28.04 -5.92 -12.44
C ASP A 64 -27.20 -5.09 -11.46
N TRP A 65 -26.82 -5.66 -10.30
CA TRP A 65 -26.02 -4.93 -9.31
C TRP A 65 -24.64 -4.55 -9.87
N ILE A 66 -24.15 -3.37 -9.47
CA ILE A 66 -22.85 -2.86 -9.91
C ILE A 66 -21.84 -3.05 -8.77
N PRO A 67 -20.69 -3.70 -9.02
CA PRO A 67 -19.74 -4.04 -7.96
C PRO A 67 -18.96 -2.82 -7.43
N PRO A 68 -18.45 -2.91 -6.19
CA PRO A 68 -17.59 -1.88 -5.62
C PRO A 68 -16.18 -1.93 -6.19
N ARG A 69 -15.46 -0.81 -6.06
CA ARG A 69 -14.01 -0.78 -6.26
C ARG A 69 -13.31 -1.35 -5.03
N THR A 70 -12.36 -2.27 -5.22
CA THR A 70 -11.57 -2.85 -4.13
C THR A 70 -10.11 -2.42 -4.21
N LEU A 71 -9.48 -2.20 -3.06
CA LEU A 71 -8.04 -1.94 -2.95
C LEU A 71 -7.47 -2.39 -1.61
N THR A 72 -6.14 -2.48 -1.53
CA THR A 72 -5.41 -2.73 -0.30
C THR A 72 -5.07 -1.42 0.41
N PHE A 73 -4.77 -1.49 1.71
CA PHE A 73 -4.40 -0.32 2.50
C PHE A 73 -3.28 0.51 1.85
N GLU A 74 -2.27 -0.14 1.26
CA GLU A 74 -1.17 0.50 0.53
C GLU A 74 -1.61 1.44 -0.60
N LYS A 75 -2.80 1.22 -1.18
CA LYS A 75 -3.32 2.03 -2.30
C LYS A 75 -4.36 3.05 -1.87
N LEU A 76 -4.79 3.05 -0.59
CA LEU A 76 -5.78 4.00 -0.10
C LEU A 76 -5.28 5.44 -0.11
N PRO A 77 -4.05 5.75 0.37
CA PRO A 77 -3.57 7.13 0.38
C PRO A 77 -3.65 7.80 -0.99
N GLU A 78 -3.38 7.05 -2.06
CA GLU A 78 -3.45 7.48 -3.46
C GLU A 78 -4.82 8.00 -3.91
N LEU A 79 -5.89 7.68 -3.18
CA LEU A 79 -7.24 8.21 -3.43
C LEU A 79 -7.53 9.52 -2.69
N LEU A 80 -6.70 9.86 -1.71
CA LEU A 80 -6.91 10.98 -0.79
C LEU A 80 -6.20 12.26 -1.23
N TYR A 81 -5.34 12.18 -2.26
CA TYR A 81 -4.66 13.33 -2.83
C TYR A 81 -4.69 13.31 -4.36
N ARG A 82 -4.50 14.49 -4.98
CA ARG A 82 -4.25 14.59 -6.42
C ARG A 82 -2.76 14.36 -6.66
N GLN A 83 -2.43 13.27 -7.34
CA GLN A 83 -1.05 13.02 -7.77
C GLN A 83 -0.57 14.19 -8.64
N LYS A 84 0.48 14.88 -8.17
CA LYS A 84 1.13 15.97 -8.92
C LYS A 84 2.06 15.43 -10.01
N PHE A 85 2.66 14.27 -9.75
CA PHE A 85 3.62 13.60 -10.62
C PHE A 85 3.32 12.10 -10.65
N ARG A 86 3.78 11.43 -11.72
CA ARG A 86 3.75 9.97 -11.81
C ARG A 86 4.71 9.40 -10.76
N LEU A 87 4.25 8.43 -9.98
CA LEU A 87 5.12 7.67 -9.09
C LEU A 87 6.10 6.81 -9.91
N ALA A 88 7.38 6.85 -9.53
CA ALA A 88 8.39 5.99 -10.12
C ALA A 88 8.08 4.52 -9.81
N ASP A 89 8.22 3.64 -10.80
CA ASP A 89 8.13 2.20 -10.58
C ASP A 89 9.35 1.66 -9.80
N ASP A 90 9.26 0.41 -9.36
CA ASP A 90 10.27 -0.22 -8.52
C ASP A 90 11.67 -0.20 -9.15
N LEU A 91 11.75 -0.47 -10.47
CA LEU A 91 13.02 -0.49 -11.18
C LEU A 91 13.60 0.92 -11.27
N THR A 92 12.78 1.90 -11.63
CA THR A 92 13.17 3.31 -11.72
C THR A 92 13.69 3.81 -10.37
N GLN A 93 12.99 3.52 -9.27
CA GLN A 93 13.45 3.86 -7.93
C GLN A 93 14.83 3.25 -7.62
N LEU A 94 15.05 1.97 -7.93
CA LEU A 94 16.33 1.30 -7.69
C LEU A 94 17.47 1.89 -8.54
N LEU A 95 17.19 2.25 -9.80
CA LEU A 95 18.18 2.90 -10.66
C LEU A 95 18.54 4.30 -10.17
N VAL A 96 17.58 5.05 -9.64
CA VAL A 96 17.82 6.36 -9.01
C VAL A 96 18.66 6.20 -7.75
N TRP A 97 18.40 5.21 -6.89
CA TRP A 97 19.24 4.90 -5.73
C TRP A 97 20.68 4.62 -6.14
N ARG A 98 20.89 3.79 -7.17
CA ARG A 98 22.23 3.51 -7.70
C ARG A 98 22.90 4.77 -8.24
N GLN A 99 22.17 5.59 -9.00
CA GLN A 99 22.68 6.85 -9.52
C GLN A 99 23.09 7.80 -8.40
N ALA A 100 22.30 7.91 -7.33
CA ALA A 100 22.61 8.72 -6.16
C ALA A 100 23.90 8.24 -5.48
N LEU A 101 24.07 6.92 -5.27
CA LEU A 101 25.30 6.36 -4.70
C LEU A 101 26.52 6.64 -5.58
N TYR A 102 26.38 6.58 -6.91
CA TYR A 102 27.48 6.84 -7.84
C TYR A 102 27.86 8.32 -7.93
N ALA A 103 26.96 9.22 -7.55
CA ALA A 103 27.24 10.66 -7.50
C ALA A 103 28.06 11.07 -6.26
N ILE A 104 28.13 10.21 -5.23
CA ILE A 104 28.90 10.47 -4.01
C ILE A 104 30.39 10.22 -4.27
N PRO A 105 31.30 11.11 -3.80
CA PRO A 105 32.73 10.87 -3.88
C PRO A 105 33.14 9.51 -3.27
N PRO A 106 34.00 8.71 -3.94
CA PRO A 106 34.32 7.36 -3.47
C PRO A 106 34.88 7.28 -2.04
N ALA A 107 35.59 8.34 -1.60
CA ALA A 107 36.13 8.41 -0.24
C ALA A 107 35.03 8.53 0.82
N GLU A 108 34.04 9.39 0.58
CA GLU A 108 32.89 9.60 1.48
C GLU A 108 32.00 8.36 1.51
N LEU A 109 31.74 7.78 0.33
CA LEU A 109 30.93 6.57 0.23
C LEU A 109 31.58 5.39 0.97
N LYS A 110 32.91 5.25 0.89
CA LYS A 110 33.66 4.22 1.62
C LYS A 110 33.70 4.47 3.12
N ALA A 111 33.65 5.73 3.56
CA ALA A 111 33.56 6.05 4.98
C ALA A 111 32.22 5.62 5.58
N ALA A 112 31.11 5.81 4.84
CA ALA A 112 29.77 5.40 5.26
C ALA A 112 29.50 3.90 5.07
N LEU A 113 30.04 3.30 4.00
CA LEU A 113 29.88 1.89 3.64
C LEU A 113 31.27 1.24 3.46
N PRO A 114 31.88 0.72 4.53
CA PRO A 114 33.26 0.20 4.47
C PRO A 114 33.44 -0.97 3.49
N HIS A 115 32.39 -1.77 3.29
CA HIS A 115 32.37 -2.96 2.43
C HIS A 115 31.53 -2.70 1.18
N LEU A 116 32.08 -1.92 0.24
CA LEU A 116 31.42 -1.65 -1.03
C LEU A 116 31.42 -2.89 -1.95
N PRO A 117 30.34 -3.09 -2.73
CA PRO A 117 30.36 -4.05 -3.82
C PRO A 117 31.47 -3.76 -4.83
N ASP A 118 31.91 -4.79 -5.54
CA ASP A 118 32.74 -4.63 -6.73
C ASP A 118 32.03 -3.72 -7.76
N ARG A 119 32.79 -2.81 -8.39
CA ARG A 119 32.25 -1.80 -9.32
C ARG A 119 31.54 -2.44 -10.51
N ASP A 120 32.05 -3.57 -10.98
CA ASP A 120 31.51 -4.25 -12.17
C ASP A 120 30.34 -5.19 -11.82
N SER A 121 30.09 -5.42 -10.52
CA SER A 121 29.02 -6.32 -10.07
C SER A 121 27.67 -5.61 -10.00
N ILE A 122 26.96 -5.57 -11.13
CA ILE A 122 25.62 -4.98 -11.22
C ILE A 122 24.67 -5.60 -10.18
N SER A 123 24.68 -6.92 -10.01
CA SER A 123 23.77 -7.62 -9.09
C SER A 123 24.00 -7.22 -7.63
N ALA A 124 25.28 -7.09 -7.21
CA ALA A 124 25.61 -6.68 -5.85
C ALA A 124 25.23 -5.22 -5.56
N TRP A 125 25.42 -4.33 -6.53
CA TRP A 125 24.94 -2.94 -6.43
C TRP A 125 23.41 -2.86 -6.34
N MET A 126 22.69 -3.66 -7.14
CA MET A 126 21.23 -3.70 -7.07
C MET A 126 20.73 -4.24 -5.73
N ALA A 127 21.40 -5.26 -5.17
CA ALA A 127 21.09 -5.77 -3.83
C ALA A 127 21.30 -4.70 -2.74
N LEU A 128 22.40 -3.94 -2.80
CA LEU A 128 22.64 -2.81 -1.89
C LEU A 128 21.54 -1.75 -1.99
N CYS A 129 21.17 -1.35 -3.21
CA CYS A 129 20.10 -0.36 -3.43
C CYS A 129 18.74 -0.87 -2.91
N GLN A 130 18.44 -2.16 -3.05
CA GLN A 130 17.23 -2.76 -2.48
C GLN A 130 17.23 -2.70 -0.96
N THR A 131 18.38 -2.96 -0.32
CA THR A 131 18.52 -2.85 1.14
C THR A 131 18.31 -1.42 1.62
N LEU A 132 18.96 -0.43 1.00
CA LEU A 132 18.80 0.98 1.36
C LEU A 132 17.36 1.46 1.17
N ARG A 133 16.73 1.09 0.05
CA ARG A 133 15.32 1.41 -0.21
C ARG A 133 14.39 0.79 0.84
N ARG A 134 14.65 -0.45 1.26
CA ARG A 134 13.86 -1.12 2.31
C ARG A 134 13.99 -0.38 3.64
N GLN A 135 15.21 -0.07 4.06
CA GLN A 135 15.47 0.69 5.28
C GLN A 135 14.83 2.08 5.23
N HIS A 136 14.92 2.77 4.10
CA HIS A 136 14.24 4.05 3.91
C HIS A 136 12.72 3.93 4.09
N ASN A 137 12.10 2.90 3.52
CA ASN A 137 10.67 2.67 3.67
C ASN A 137 10.26 2.30 5.11
N GLU A 138 11.10 1.54 5.82
CA GLU A 138 10.90 1.19 7.22
C GLU A 138 10.95 2.46 8.09
N LEU A 139 11.98 3.30 7.93
CA LEU A 139 12.09 4.57 8.66
C LEU A 139 10.95 5.53 8.31
N ALA A 140 10.59 5.65 7.03
CA ALA A 140 9.49 6.50 6.61
C ALA A 140 8.13 6.07 7.18
N ALA A 141 7.94 4.77 7.48
CA ALA A 141 6.73 4.29 8.15
C ALA A 141 6.60 4.83 9.59
N ASP A 142 7.73 5.12 10.23
CA ASP A 142 7.83 5.74 11.55
C ASP A 142 8.07 7.27 11.47
N GLU A 143 7.87 7.88 10.31
CA GLU A 143 8.09 9.31 10.04
C GLU A 143 9.55 9.77 10.29
N MET A 144 10.51 8.88 10.07
CA MET A 144 11.94 9.13 10.27
C MET A 144 12.75 9.16 8.96
N GLU A 145 13.81 9.98 8.95
CA GLU A 145 14.82 10.04 7.90
C GLU A 145 16.22 9.59 8.40
N PHE A 146 17.14 9.32 7.47
CA PHE A 146 18.47 8.77 7.81
C PHE A 146 19.32 9.73 8.66
N ASP A 147 19.23 11.03 8.41
CA ASP A 147 19.95 12.06 9.16
C ASP A 147 19.44 12.17 10.60
N GLN A 148 18.13 12.10 10.80
CA GLN A 148 17.50 12.09 12.12
C GLN A 148 17.96 10.89 12.96
N VAL A 149 18.06 9.71 12.34
CA VAL A 149 18.60 8.51 13.00
C VAL A 149 20.08 8.69 13.33
N ALA A 150 20.88 9.22 12.41
CA ALA A 150 22.30 9.48 12.64
C ALA A 150 22.53 10.46 13.80
N ASP A 151 21.78 11.55 13.85
CA ASP A 151 21.85 12.57 14.91
C ASP A 151 21.44 12.01 16.29
N ALA A 152 20.52 11.05 16.33
CA ALA A 152 20.14 10.37 17.56
C ALA A 152 21.27 9.47 18.08
N LEU A 153 21.92 8.71 17.18
CA LEU A 153 23.00 7.77 17.53
C LEU A 153 24.30 8.44 17.99
N VAL A 154 24.53 9.71 17.63
CA VAL A 154 25.72 10.48 18.07
C VAL A 154 25.55 11.03 19.49
N LYS A 155 24.32 11.09 20.01
CA LYS A 155 24.01 11.64 21.34
C LYS A 155 24.07 10.60 22.47
N ASP A 156 24.12 9.32 22.13
CA ASP A 156 24.31 8.19 23.06
C ASP A 156 25.79 7.77 23.13
#